data_AF-A0A1F7XYU1-F1
#
_entry.id   AF-A0A1F7XYU1-F1
#
_cell.length_a   1.000
_cell.length_b   1.000
_cell.length_c   1.000
_cell.angle_alpha   90.00
_cell.angle_beta   90.00
_cell.angle_gamma   90.00
#
_symmetry.space_group_name_H-M   'P 1'
#
loop_
_entity.id
_entity.type
_entity.pdbx_description
1 polymer ?
#
loop_
_entity_poly.entity_id
_entity_poly.type
_entity_poly.pdbx_seq_one_letter_code
_entity_poly.pdbx_strand_id
1 'polypeptide(L)'
;MKKKLKLPEFKNEDEEREFWWNLDLSEYYEPSDMEPISFPNLKPTTRSISIRIPEYLLNRVKEKANEINIPYQSLIKQYIKRGVFSP
;
A
#
# COMPACT_ATOMS: atom_id res chain seq x y z
N MET A 1 -21.15 -0.96 -18.67
CA MET A 1 -21.22 -2.34 -18.14
C MET A 1 -21.58 -3.30 -19.26
N LYS A 2 -20.77 -4.34 -19.49
CA LYS A 2 -20.96 -5.29 -20.60
C LYS A 2 -21.96 -6.40 -20.29
N LYS A 3 -21.92 -6.95 -19.07
CA LYS A 3 -22.76 -8.08 -18.64
C LYS A 3 -23.02 -8.04 -17.14
N LYS A 4 -24.21 -8.46 -16.70
CA LYS A 4 -24.53 -8.57 -15.27
C LYS A 4 -23.83 -9.79 -14.67
N LEU A 5 -22.93 -9.56 -13.72
CA LEU A 5 -22.32 -10.62 -12.91
C LEU A 5 -23.40 -11.23 -12.01
N LYS A 6 -23.62 -12.55 -12.12
CA LYS A 6 -24.51 -13.29 -11.22
C LYS A 6 -23.64 -14.02 -10.21
N LEU A 7 -23.67 -13.59 -8.96
CA LEU A 7 -22.98 -14.30 -7.88
C LEU A 7 -23.77 -15.56 -7.49
N PRO A 8 -23.15 -16.74 -7.42
CA PRO A 8 -23.76 -17.92 -6.82
C PRO A 8 -23.82 -17.80 -5.28
N GLU A 9 -24.68 -18.58 -4.64
CA GLU A 9 -24.64 -18.72 -3.17
C GLU A 9 -23.48 -19.64 -2.80
N PHE A 10 -22.47 -19.07 -2.13
CA PHE A 10 -21.31 -19.83 -1.65
C PHE A 10 -21.63 -20.53 -0.32
N LYS A 11 -21.15 -21.77 -0.16
CA LYS A 11 -21.32 -22.50 1.10
C LYS A 11 -20.16 -22.28 2.07
N ASN A 12 -19.00 -21.89 1.57
CA ASN A 12 -17.77 -21.71 2.35
C ASN A 12 -16.88 -20.58 1.79
N GLU A 13 -16.03 -20.00 2.64
CA GLU A 13 -15.09 -18.92 2.29
C GLU A 13 -14.07 -19.37 1.24
N ASP A 14 -13.65 -20.64 1.26
CA ASP A 14 -12.69 -21.17 0.29
C ASP A 14 -13.26 -21.22 -1.13
N GLU A 15 -14.55 -21.59 -1.29
CA GLU A 15 -15.24 -21.58 -2.58
C GLU A 15 -15.38 -20.15 -3.14
N GLU A 16 -15.67 -19.18 -2.24
CA GLU A 16 -15.73 -17.77 -2.60
C GLU A 16 -14.35 -17.28 -3.06
N ARG A 17 -13.27 -17.63 -2.34
CA ARG A 17 -11.90 -17.23 -2.69
C ARG A 17 -11.48 -17.79 -4.06
N GLU A 18 -11.77 -19.05 -4.34
CA GLU A 18 -11.50 -19.67 -5.64
C GLU A 18 -12.32 -19.05 -6.77
N PHE A 19 -13.58 -18.71 -6.51
CA PHE A 19 -14.41 -18.00 -7.49
C PHE A 19 -13.82 -16.64 -7.85
N TRP A 20 -13.47 -15.82 -6.86
CA TRP A 20 -12.87 -14.50 -7.10
C TRP A 20 -11.49 -14.58 -7.76
N TRP A 21 -10.72 -15.63 -7.45
CA TRP A 21 -9.40 -15.85 -8.06
C TRP A 21 -9.48 -16.11 -9.57
N ASN A 22 -10.50 -16.85 -9.99
CA ASN A 22 -10.68 -17.24 -11.39
C ASN A 22 -11.57 -16.28 -12.19
N LEU A 23 -12.19 -15.29 -11.54
CA LEU A 23 -13.10 -14.34 -12.18
C LEU A 23 -12.34 -13.23 -12.90
N ASP A 24 -12.45 -13.17 -14.22
CA ASP A 24 -12.00 -12.02 -14.99
C ASP A 24 -13.06 -10.91 -15.00
N LEU A 25 -12.78 -9.81 -14.28
CA LEU A 25 -13.67 -8.66 -14.20
C LEU A 25 -13.75 -7.84 -15.50
N SER A 26 -12.78 -8.00 -16.42
CA SER A 26 -12.74 -7.26 -17.69
C SER A 26 -13.83 -7.69 -18.68
N GLU A 27 -14.40 -8.87 -18.49
CA GLU A 27 -15.55 -9.38 -19.26
C GLU A 27 -16.87 -8.71 -18.86
N TYR A 28 -16.94 -8.17 -17.63
CA TYR A 28 -18.17 -7.64 -17.04
C TYR A 28 -18.19 -6.10 -17.00
N TYR A 29 -17.04 -5.47 -16.78
CA TYR A 29 -16.90 -4.02 -16.58
C TYR A 29 -16.09 -3.35 -17.68
N GLU A 30 -16.46 -2.12 -18.03
CA GLU A 30 -15.67 -1.23 -18.90
C GLU A 30 -14.95 -0.17 -18.07
N PRO A 31 -13.84 0.40 -18.56
CA PRO A 31 -13.14 1.50 -17.87
C PRO A 31 -14.04 2.70 -17.56
N SER A 32 -15.10 2.92 -18.36
CA SER A 32 -16.12 3.95 -18.13
C SER A 32 -17.03 3.67 -16.93
N ASP A 33 -17.09 2.43 -16.45
CA ASP A 33 -17.86 2.04 -15.26
C ASP A 33 -17.04 2.20 -13.97
N MET A 34 -15.74 2.50 -14.06
CA MET A 34 -14.84 2.60 -12.92
C MET A 34 -14.84 4.03 -12.37
N GLU A 35 -15.15 4.18 -11.08
CA GLU A 35 -15.06 5.46 -10.40
C GLU A 35 -13.73 5.59 -9.64
N PRO A 36 -13.04 6.75 -9.72
CA PRO A 36 -11.85 7.00 -8.93
C PRO A 36 -12.23 7.14 -7.46
N ILE A 37 -12.12 6.04 -6.71
CA ILE A 37 -12.34 6.06 -5.27
C ILE A 37 -11.04 6.39 -4.54
N SER A 38 -11.11 7.40 -3.66
CA SER A 38 -10.08 7.64 -2.67
C SER A 38 -10.44 6.84 -1.43
N PHE A 39 -9.46 6.13 -0.87
CA PHE A 39 -9.63 5.44 0.41
C PHE A 39 -8.94 6.25 1.53
N PRO A 40 -9.52 7.38 1.98
CA PRO A 40 -8.89 8.26 2.97
C PRO A 40 -8.65 7.56 4.32
N ASN A 41 -9.43 6.51 4.60
CA ASN A 41 -9.44 5.81 5.89
C ASN A 41 -8.68 4.46 5.87
N LEU A 42 -8.12 4.05 4.74
CA LEU A 42 -7.18 2.91 4.73
C LEU A 42 -5.89 3.38 5.41
N LYS A 43 -5.77 3.10 6.70
CA LYS A 43 -4.56 3.37 7.47
C LYS A 43 -3.43 2.56 6.82
N PRO A 44 -2.37 3.20 6.27
CA PRO A 44 -1.18 2.44 5.90
C PRO A 44 -0.69 1.73 7.16
N THR A 45 -0.66 0.41 7.13
CA THR A 45 -0.25 -0.40 8.27
C THR A 45 1.22 -0.11 8.56
N THR A 46 1.54 0.20 9.81
CA THR A 46 2.92 0.43 10.25
C THR A 46 3.38 -0.79 11.03
N ARG A 47 4.56 -1.30 10.70
CA ARG A 47 5.19 -2.42 11.39
C ARG A 47 6.53 -1.98 11.94
N SER A 48 6.73 -2.18 13.23
CA SER A 48 8.04 -1.97 13.86
C SER A 48 9.03 -3.02 13.36
N ILE A 49 10.19 -2.56 12.90
CA ILE A 49 11.28 -3.41 12.44
C ILE A 49 12.58 -2.99 13.15
N SER A 50 13.43 -3.98 13.44
CA SER A 50 14.77 -3.74 13.98
C SER A 50 15.77 -3.72 12.82
N ILE A 51 16.49 -2.62 12.64
CA ILE A 51 17.53 -2.45 11.61
C ILE A 51 18.84 -2.04 12.29
N ARG A 52 19.97 -2.58 11.81
CA ARG A 52 21.31 -2.11 12.21
C ARG A 52 21.75 -0.98 11.28
N ILE A 53 22.18 0.14 11.87
CA ILE A 53 22.67 1.32 11.15
C ILE A 53 24.01 1.71 11.77
N PRO A 54 25.03 2.07 10.98
CA PRO A 54 26.28 2.61 11.51
C PRO A 54 26.06 3.87 12.34
N GLU A 55 26.77 4.00 13.46
CA GLU A 55 26.57 5.12 14.40
C GLU A 55 26.81 6.50 13.77
N TYR A 56 27.86 6.62 12.95
CA TYR A 56 28.17 7.87 12.25
C TYR A 56 27.00 8.33 11.36
N LEU A 57 26.32 7.39 10.72
CA LEU A 57 25.20 7.68 9.84
C LEU A 57 23.96 8.11 10.64
N LEU A 58 23.69 7.45 11.76
CA LEU A 58 22.61 7.83 12.65
C LEU A 58 22.79 9.26 13.17
N ASN A 59 24.02 9.64 13.54
CA ASN A 59 24.32 11.00 14.00
C ASN A 59 24.09 12.05 12.89
N ARG A 60 24.54 11.79 11.66
CA ARG A 60 24.28 12.67 10.51
C ARG A 60 22.79 12.83 10.21
N VAL A 61 22.01 11.75 10.32
CA VAL A 61 20.56 11.81 10.11
C VAL A 61 19.89 12.66 11.20
N LYS A 62 20.33 12.56 12.46
CA LYS A 62 19.81 13.40 13.56
C LYS A 62 20.13 14.88 13.34
N GLU A 63 21.37 15.21 12.95
CA GLU A 63 21.78 16.57 12.60
C GLU A 63 20.87 17.14 11.50
N LYS A 64 20.69 16.40 10.40
CA LYS A 64 19.90 16.85 9.26
C LYS A 64 18.41 16.99 9.60
N ALA A 65 17.88 16.08 10.42
CA ALA A 65 16.50 16.14 10.85
C ALA A 65 16.24 17.37 11.74
N ASN A 66 17.19 17.72 12.60
CA ASN A 66 17.12 18.91 13.43
C ASN A 66 17.17 20.19 12.59
N GLU A 67 18.05 20.25 11.58
CA GLU A 67 18.15 21.39 10.65
C GLU A 67 16.81 21.73 9.97
N ILE A 68 16.04 20.70 9.59
CA ILE A 68 14.74 20.84 8.93
C ILE A 68 13.54 20.74 9.90
N ASN A 69 13.80 20.74 11.22
CA ASN A 69 12.78 20.66 12.28
C ASN A 69 11.82 19.46 12.17
N ILE A 70 12.33 18.26 11.85
CA ILE A 70 11.53 17.02 11.87
C ILE A 70 12.18 15.93 12.73
N PRO A 71 11.41 14.93 13.22
CA PRO A 71 11.98 13.77 13.89
C PRO A 71 12.89 12.96 12.96
N TYR A 72 14.04 12.52 13.45
CA TYR A 72 14.99 11.71 12.67
C TYR A 72 14.37 10.43 12.09
N GLN A 73 13.41 9.82 12.80
CA GLN A 73 12.66 8.65 12.34
C GLN A 73 11.78 8.97 11.12
N SER A 74 11.19 10.16 11.07
CA SER A 74 10.42 10.62 9.91
C SER A 74 11.33 10.87 8.71
N LEU A 75 12.52 11.42 8.94
CA LEU A 75 13.52 11.60 7.89
C LEU A 75 14.00 10.25 7.31
N ILE A 76 14.25 9.26 8.16
CA ILE A 76 14.59 7.88 7.73
C ILE A 76 13.49 7.31 6.83
N LYS A 77 12.21 7.45 7.23
CA LYS A 77 11.07 6.98 6.41
C LYS A 77 11.03 7.65 5.04
N GLN A 78 11.33 8.95 4.96
CA GLN A 78 11.38 9.67 3.69
C GLN A 78 12.51 9.16 2.79
N TYR A 79 13.71 8.90 3.34
CA TYR A 79 14.82 8.35 2.56
C TYR A 79 14.52 6.94 2.05
N ILE A 80 13.94 6.07 2.87
CA ILE A 80 13.52 4.73 2.42
C ILE A 80 12.47 4.85 1.31
N LYS A 81 11.46 5.71 1.49
CA LYS A 81 10.45 5.96 0.46
C LYS A 81 11.09 6.44 -0.85
N ARG A 82 12.03 7.38 -0.79
CA ARG A 82 12.74 7.87 -1.97
C ARG A 82 13.57 6.78 -2.66
N GLY A 83 14.20 5.88 -1.91
CA GLY A 83 14.98 4.78 -2.47
C GLY A 83 14.13 3.67 -3.10
N VAL A 84 12.95 3.39 -2.53
CA VAL A 84 12.03 2.35 -3.04
C VAL A 84 11.19 2.84 -4.22
N PHE A 85 10.79 4.11 -4.22
CA PHE A 85 9.88 4.68 -5.21
C PHE A 85 10.54 5.71 -6.14
N SER A 86 11.88 5.80 -6.18
CA SER A 86 12.52 6.48 -7.32
C SER A 86 12.40 5.60 -8.57
N PRO A 87 12.18 6.21 -9.75
CA PRO A 87 12.24 5.50 -11.02
C PRO A 87 13.63 4.94 -11.29
#